data_AF-B2J9G5-F1
#
_entry.id   AF-B2J9G5-F1
#
_cell.length_a   1.000
_cell.length_b   1.000
_cell.length_c   1.000
_cell.angle_alpha   90.00
_cell.angle_beta   90.00
_cell.angle_gamma   90.00
#
_symmetry.space_group_name_H-M   'P 1'
#
loop_
_entity.id
_entity.type
_entity.pdbx_description
1 polymer ?
#
loop_
_entity_poly.entity_id
_entity_poly.type
_entity_poly.pdbx_seq_one_letter_code
_entity_poly.pdbx_strand_id
1 'polypeptide(L)'
;MQQSQDANTPKQFSREQRWEIVQTLLQRSNLSSEAKQAFHQAYPNAPEEMLKTAVFHTYVDGIGAAIDWLVDLELFLREPSHELDMGVAYHLLYHLYNWYQFNVLLADGKAAVLERLKEIKELASDGDIEAILSTVEQLESMFEGSQNYPSF
;
A
#
# COMPACT_ATOMS: atom_id res chain seq x y z
N MET A 1 -2.84 24.37 -14.68
CA MET A 1 -3.81 23.59 -15.47
C MET A 1 -3.04 22.68 -16.39
N GLN A 2 -3.03 21.39 -16.08
CA GLN A 2 -2.62 20.34 -17.01
C GLN A 2 -3.55 19.17 -16.68
N GLN A 3 -4.48 18.90 -17.59
CA GLN A 3 -5.44 17.81 -17.47
C GLN A 3 -4.65 16.51 -17.35
N SER A 4 -4.67 15.89 -16.17
CA SER A 4 -4.35 14.47 -16.05
C SER A 4 -5.34 13.74 -16.95
N GLN A 5 -4.82 13.09 -17.99
CA GLN A 5 -5.57 12.18 -18.83
C GLN A 5 -6.46 11.30 -17.96
N ASP A 6 -7.75 11.21 -18.30
CA ASP A 6 -8.70 10.31 -17.67
C ASP A 6 -8.15 8.88 -17.70
N ALA A 7 -7.47 8.47 -16.63
CA ALA A 7 -7.10 7.08 -16.43
C ALA A 7 -8.41 6.31 -16.29
N ASN A 8 -8.61 5.29 -17.13
CA ASN A 8 -9.85 4.52 -17.11
C ASN A 8 -10.09 3.98 -15.69
N THR A 9 -11.11 4.50 -15.01
CA THR A 9 -11.43 4.06 -13.66
C THR A 9 -12.16 2.71 -13.73
N PRO A 10 -12.04 1.84 -12.71
CA PRO A 10 -12.72 0.54 -12.73
C PRO A 10 -14.23 0.64 -13.02
N LYS A 11 -14.88 1.77 -12.70
CA LYS A 11 -16.31 2.01 -12.92
C LYS A 11 -16.71 2.25 -14.38
N GLN A 12 -15.75 2.53 -15.26
CA GLN A 12 -16.02 2.78 -16.69
C GLN A 12 -16.06 1.48 -17.52
N PHE A 13 -15.55 0.38 -16.98
CA PHE A 13 -15.59 -0.92 -17.62
C PHE A 13 -16.91 -1.66 -17.34
N SER A 14 -17.42 -2.39 -18.32
CA SER A 14 -18.53 -3.33 -18.11
C SER A 14 -18.15 -4.41 -17.08
N ARG A 15 -19.13 -5.17 -16.60
CA ARG A 15 -18.85 -6.27 -15.67
C ARG A 15 -17.95 -7.32 -16.34
N GLU A 16 -18.23 -7.64 -17.59
CA GLU A 16 -17.50 -8.61 -18.41
C GLU A 16 -16.07 -8.15 -18.65
N GLN A 17 -15.87 -6.88 -19.00
CA GLN A 17 -14.54 -6.29 -19.19
C GLN A 17 -13.73 -6.30 -17.89
N ARG A 18 -14.34 -5.96 -16.75
CA ARG A 18 -13.66 -6.04 -15.45
C ARG A 18 -13.23 -7.47 -15.15
N TRP A 19 -14.09 -8.45 -15.43
CA TRP A 19 -13.77 -9.85 -15.22
C TRP A 19 -12.61 -10.32 -16.11
N GLU A 20 -12.60 -9.96 -17.39
CA GLU A 20 -11.52 -10.30 -18.31
C GLU A 20 -10.17 -9.71 -17.86
N ILE A 21 -10.17 -8.46 -17.38
CA ILE A 21 -8.98 -7.81 -16.82
C ILE A 21 -8.48 -8.58 -15.58
N VAL A 22 -9.38 -8.94 -14.66
CA VAL A 22 -9.03 -9.73 -13.47
C VAL A 22 -8.48 -11.10 -13.85
N GLN A 23 -9.10 -11.81 -14.80
CA GLN A 23 -8.60 -13.10 -15.28
C GLN A 23 -7.19 -12.98 -15.86
N THR A 24 -6.94 -11.91 -16.62
CA THR A 24 -5.60 -11.63 -17.17
C THR A 24 -4.58 -11.43 -16.05
N LEU A 25 -4.93 -10.71 -14.99
CA LEU A 25 -4.07 -10.53 -13.81
C LEU A 25 -3.72 -11.88 -13.16
N LEU A 26 -4.72 -12.75 -12.96
CA LEU A 26 -4.55 -14.04 -12.28
C LEU A 26 -3.76 -15.08 -13.09
N GLN A 27 -3.66 -14.90 -14.41
CA GLN A 27 -2.92 -15.80 -15.30
C GLN A 27 -1.44 -15.42 -15.48
N ARG A 28 -0.98 -14.31 -14.89
CA ARG A 28 0.42 -13.84 -15.04
C ARG A 28 1.38 -14.68 -14.22
N SER A 29 2.44 -15.17 -14.86
CA SER A 29 3.48 -15.98 -14.21
C SER A 29 4.57 -15.17 -13.49
N ASN A 30 4.83 -13.92 -13.92
CA ASN A 30 5.91 -13.08 -13.40
C ASN A 30 5.41 -11.84 -12.66
N LEU A 31 4.23 -11.95 -12.03
CA LEU A 31 3.49 -10.81 -11.51
C LEU A 31 4.28 -9.93 -10.54
N SER A 32 5.06 -10.53 -9.62
CA SER A 32 5.91 -9.77 -8.68
C SER A 32 6.96 -8.91 -9.39
N SER A 33 7.62 -9.44 -10.43
CA SER A 33 8.64 -8.70 -11.17
C SER A 33 8.03 -7.56 -11.98
N GLU A 34 6.90 -7.82 -12.64
CA GLU A 34 6.16 -6.82 -13.41
C GLU A 34 5.61 -5.72 -12.50
N ALA A 35 5.10 -6.09 -11.31
CA ALA A 35 4.65 -5.15 -10.30
C ALA A 35 5.80 -4.25 -9.83
N LYS A 36 6.97 -4.81 -9.50
CA LYS A 36 8.16 -4.00 -9.12
C LYS A 36 8.48 -2.96 -10.19
N GLN A 37 8.50 -3.35 -11.46
CA GLN A 37 8.78 -2.43 -12.56
C GLN A 37 7.70 -1.33 -12.67
N ALA A 38 6.41 -1.70 -12.58
CA ALA A 38 5.30 -0.75 -12.63
C ALA A 38 5.34 0.26 -11.47
N PHE A 39 5.64 -0.21 -10.26
CA PHE A 39 5.76 0.62 -9.06
C PHE A 39 6.93 1.61 -9.16
N HIS A 40 8.09 1.16 -9.63
CA HIS A 40 9.23 2.05 -9.89
C HIS A 40 8.91 3.12 -10.92
N GLN A 41 8.16 2.76 -11.97
CA GLN A 41 7.76 3.71 -13.00
C GLN A 41 6.74 4.74 -12.48
N ALA A 42 5.77 4.30 -11.67
CA ALA A 42 4.73 5.17 -11.13
C ALA A 42 5.23 6.07 -9.99
N TYR A 43 6.17 5.58 -9.17
CA TYR A 43 6.67 6.24 -7.97
C TYR A 43 8.21 6.30 -7.97
N PRO A 44 8.83 7.00 -8.94
CA PRO A 44 10.29 6.97 -9.17
C PRO A 44 11.13 7.55 -8.02
N ASN A 45 10.50 8.26 -7.07
CA ASN A 45 11.18 8.87 -5.93
C ASN A 45 10.88 8.16 -4.60
N ALA A 46 10.09 7.10 -4.61
CA ALA A 46 9.79 6.36 -3.39
C ALA A 46 11.02 5.50 -2.97
N PRO A 47 11.31 5.38 -1.68
CA PRO A 47 12.33 4.45 -1.17
C PRO A 47 12.06 3.01 -1.61
N GLU A 48 13.13 2.25 -1.90
CA GLU A 48 13.03 0.86 -2.35
C GLU A 48 12.24 -0.03 -1.37
N GLU A 49 12.44 0.16 -0.06
CA GLU A 49 11.71 -0.60 0.95
C GLU A 49 10.21 -0.29 0.94
N MET A 50 9.81 0.96 0.68
CA MET A 50 8.39 1.31 0.51
C MET A 50 7.80 0.66 -0.74
N LEU A 51 8.56 0.62 -1.84
CA LEU A 51 8.13 -0.05 -3.07
C LEU A 51 7.97 -1.56 -2.87
N LYS A 52 8.92 -2.20 -2.17
CA LYS A 52 8.82 -3.63 -1.82
C LYS A 52 7.59 -3.94 -0.99
N THR A 53 7.33 -3.14 0.05
CA THR A 53 6.15 -3.27 0.91
C THR A 53 4.86 -3.10 0.10
N ALA A 54 4.78 -2.07 -0.76
CA ALA A 54 3.60 -1.85 -1.59
C ALA A 54 3.38 -3.01 -2.56
N VAL A 55 4.43 -3.50 -3.23
CA VAL A 55 4.35 -4.67 -4.11
C VAL A 55 3.90 -5.91 -3.35
N PHE A 56 4.41 -6.13 -2.13
CA PHE A 56 4.01 -7.27 -1.32
C PHE A 56 2.51 -7.24 -1.01
N HIS A 57 2.01 -6.11 -0.47
CA HIS A 57 0.61 -6.01 -0.07
C HIS A 57 -0.38 -5.86 -1.22
N THR A 58 0.08 -5.59 -2.44
CA THR A 58 -0.82 -5.47 -3.61
C THR A 58 -0.73 -6.67 -4.55
N TYR A 59 0.47 -7.17 -4.85
CA TYR A 59 0.70 -8.15 -5.93
C TYR A 59 1.34 -9.47 -5.50
N VAL A 60 1.87 -9.58 -4.28
CA VAL A 60 2.41 -10.86 -3.76
C VAL A 60 1.37 -11.58 -2.91
N ASP A 61 0.84 -10.91 -1.88
CA ASP A 61 -0.07 -11.53 -0.91
C ASP A 61 -1.49 -10.95 -0.99
N GLY A 62 -1.62 -9.66 -1.29
CA GLY A 62 -2.93 -8.99 -1.31
C GLY A 62 -3.94 -9.55 -2.32
N ILE A 63 -3.48 -10.06 -3.47
CA ILE A 63 -4.36 -10.75 -4.43
C ILE A 63 -4.89 -12.05 -3.83
N GLY A 64 -4.05 -12.80 -3.10
CA GLY A 64 -4.47 -14.01 -2.40
C GLY A 64 -5.55 -13.70 -1.38
N ALA A 65 -5.32 -12.72 -0.49
CA ALA A 65 -6.29 -12.29 0.50
C ALA A 65 -7.63 -11.84 -0.14
N ALA A 66 -7.59 -11.17 -1.28
CA ALA A 66 -8.80 -10.77 -2.00
C ALA A 66 -9.54 -11.97 -2.61
N ILE A 67 -8.83 -12.96 -3.13
CA ILE A 67 -9.42 -14.21 -3.65
C ILE A 67 -10.04 -15.00 -2.50
N ASP A 68 -9.33 -15.19 -1.40
CA ASP A 68 -9.80 -15.94 -0.24
C ASP A 68 -11.09 -15.33 0.30
N TRP A 69 -11.17 -13.99 0.36
CA TRP A 69 -12.42 -13.30 0.73
C TRP A 69 -13.57 -13.56 -0.26
N LEU A 70 -13.30 -13.53 -1.57
CA LEU A 70 -14.33 -13.85 -2.57
C LEU A 70 -14.79 -15.31 -2.50
N VAL A 71 -13.88 -16.23 -2.18
CA VAL A 71 -14.19 -17.65 -1.95
C VAL A 71 -15.06 -17.79 -0.70
N ASP A 72 -14.70 -17.13 0.40
CA ASP A 72 -15.45 -17.15 1.66
C ASP A 72 -16.90 -16.68 1.47
N LEU A 73 -17.09 -15.58 0.70
CA LEU A 73 -18.42 -15.08 0.33
C LEU A 73 -19.23 -16.09 -0.50
N GLU A 74 -18.60 -16.74 -1.49
CA GLU A 74 -19.29 -17.75 -2.32
C GLU A 74 -19.66 -18.99 -1.50
N LEU A 75 -18.79 -19.43 -0.59
CA LEU A 75 -19.06 -20.56 0.30
C LEU A 75 -20.25 -20.25 1.22
N PHE A 76 -20.29 -19.06 1.82
CA PHE A 76 -21.44 -18.61 2.61
C PHE A 76 -22.76 -18.63 1.81
N LEU A 77 -22.73 -18.21 0.53
CA LEU A 77 -23.93 -18.25 -0.33
C LEU A 77 -24.39 -19.67 -0.65
N ARG A 78 -23.45 -20.60 -0.87
CA ARG A 78 -23.75 -22.01 -1.17
C ARG A 78 -24.22 -22.78 0.05
N GLU A 79 -23.61 -22.49 1.18
CA GLU A 79 -23.79 -23.21 2.43
C GLU A 79 -23.87 -22.20 3.58
N PRO A 80 -25.05 -21.72 3.97
CA PRO A 80 -25.19 -20.70 5.03
C PRO A 80 -24.71 -21.14 6.42
N SER A 81 -24.40 -22.43 6.62
CA SER A 81 -23.72 -22.93 7.83
C SER A 81 -22.21 -22.70 7.81
N HIS A 82 -21.63 -22.38 6.65
CA HIS A 82 -20.31 -21.80 6.53
C HIS A 82 -20.41 -20.35 7.02
N GLU A 83 -19.98 -20.07 8.25
CA GLU A 83 -19.90 -18.71 8.77
C GLU A 83 -18.77 -17.94 8.06
N LEU A 84 -18.95 -16.63 7.87
CA LEU A 84 -17.89 -15.79 7.30
C LEU A 84 -16.70 -15.71 8.26
N ASP A 85 -15.51 -16.04 7.75
CA ASP A 85 -14.29 -16.05 8.55
C ASP A 85 -13.75 -14.62 8.70
N MET A 86 -13.84 -14.09 9.92
CA MET A 86 -13.31 -12.78 10.28
C MET A 86 -11.79 -12.69 10.06
N GLY A 87 -11.05 -13.79 10.14
CA GLY A 87 -9.63 -13.84 9.83
C GLY A 87 -9.34 -13.51 8.36
N VAL A 88 -10.12 -14.05 7.44
CA VAL A 88 -10.03 -13.76 5.99
C VAL A 88 -10.35 -12.29 5.72
N ALA A 89 -11.39 -11.76 6.36
CA ALA A 89 -11.75 -10.35 6.25
C ALA A 89 -10.63 -9.44 6.78
N TYR A 90 -10.04 -9.77 7.93
CA TYR A 90 -8.93 -8.99 8.51
C TYR A 90 -7.65 -9.08 7.68
N HIS A 91 -7.36 -10.22 7.05
CA HIS A 91 -6.22 -10.37 6.15
C HIS A 91 -6.36 -9.44 4.93
N LEU A 92 -7.54 -9.40 4.30
CA LEU A 92 -7.80 -8.46 3.20
C LEU A 92 -7.68 -7.01 3.67
N LEU A 93 -8.28 -6.66 4.82
CA LEU A 93 -8.21 -5.31 5.38
C LEU A 93 -6.77 -4.88 5.67
N TYR A 94 -5.94 -5.79 6.19
CA TYR A 94 -4.53 -5.54 6.45
C TYR A 94 -3.78 -5.12 5.17
N HIS A 95 -4.01 -5.79 4.04
CA HIS A 95 -3.39 -5.43 2.77
C HIS A 95 -3.89 -4.10 2.22
N LEU A 96 -5.20 -3.86 2.23
CA LEU A 96 -5.80 -2.61 1.76
C LEU A 96 -5.34 -1.42 2.60
N TYR A 97 -5.21 -1.62 3.91
CA TYR A 97 -4.71 -0.60 4.83
C TYR A 97 -3.24 -0.26 4.54
N ASN A 98 -2.37 -1.26 4.36
CA ASN A 98 -0.96 -1.00 4.03
C ASN A 98 -0.79 -0.30 2.66
N TRP A 99 -1.64 -0.65 1.69
CA TRP A 99 -1.71 0.11 0.43
C TRP A 99 -2.13 1.58 0.65
N TYR A 100 -3.13 1.81 1.50
CA TYR A 100 -3.53 3.17 1.86
C TYR A 100 -2.40 3.94 2.55
N GLN A 101 -1.71 3.33 3.52
CA GLN A 101 -0.55 3.92 4.20
C GLN A 101 0.54 4.33 3.20
N PHE A 102 0.87 3.47 2.24
CA PHE A 102 1.81 3.82 1.17
C PHE A 102 1.39 5.08 0.41
N ASN A 103 0.11 5.25 0.08
CA ASN A 103 -0.40 6.44 -0.62
C ASN A 103 -0.35 7.71 0.24
N VAL A 104 -0.63 7.61 1.54
CA VAL A 104 -0.56 8.75 2.46
C VAL A 104 0.89 9.22 2.63
N LEU A 105 1.82 8.28 2.79
CA LEU A 105 3.24 8.57 2.96
C LEU A 105 3.91 9.11 1.68
N LEU A 106 3.31 8.86 0.50
CA LEU A 106 3.81 9.35 -0.78
C LEU A 106 3.67 10.87 -1.00
N ALA A 107 2.62 11.53 -0.47
CA ALA A 107 2.34 12.95 -0.73
C ALA A 107 2.77 13.89 0.42
N ASP A 108 2.47 13.52 1.66
CA ASP A 108 2.74 14.34 2.84
C ASP A 108 3.98 13.90 3.62
N GLY A 109 4.36 12.62 3.52
CA GLY A 109 5.61 12.11 4.09
C GLY A 109 6.82 12.84 3.54
N LYS A 110 6.82 13.21 2.26
CA LYS A 110 7.89 14.02 1.66
C LYS A 110 7.98 15.43 2.27
N ALA A 111 6.85 16.10 2.51
CA ALA A 111 6.84 17.44 3.09
C ALA A 111 7.30 17.41 4.56
N ALA A 112 6.80 16.45 5.34
CA ALA A 112 7.17 16.26 6.74
C ALA A 112 8.63 15.79 6.91
N VAL A 113 9.14 14.92 6.03
CA VAL A 113 10.56 14.54 6.01
C VAL A 113 11.44 15.74 5.67
N LEU A 114 11.03 16.58 4.72
CA LEU A 114 11.76 17.80 4.37
C LEU A 114 11.75 18.84 5.51
N GLU A 115 10.67 18.90 6.29
CA GLU A 115 10.56 19.75 7.48
C GLU A 115 11.50 19.27 8.60
N ARG A 116 11.46 17.98 8.94
CA ARG A 116 12.35 17.36 9.94
C ARG A 116 13.83 17.46 9.55
N LEU A 117 14.15 17.34 8.25
CA LEU A 117 15.50 17.58 7.74
C LEU A 117 15.94 19.05 7.82
N LYS A 118 15.01 20.01 7.76
CA LYS A 118 15.32 21.42 8.01
C LYS A 118 15.59 21.66 9.50
N GLU A 119 14.76 21.12 10.39
CA GLU A 119 14.98 21.19 11.83
C GLU A 119 16.35 20.62 12.22
N ILE A 120 16.74 19.45 11.69
CA ILE A 120 18.08 18.87 11.96
C ILE A 120 19.20 19.82 11.54
N LYS A 121 19.07 20.56 10.43
CA LYS A 121 20.08 21.51 9.97
C LYS A 121 20.17 22.76 10.86
N GLU A 122 19.03 23.23 11.35
CA GLU A 122 18.95 24.34 12.29
C GLU A 122 19.58 23.94 13.63
N LEU A 123 19.18 22.80 14.19
CA LEU A 123 19.71 22.25 15.44
C LEU A 123 21.21 21.92 15.36
N ALA A 124 21.70 21.46 14.21
CA ALA A 124 23.13 21.23 13.98
C ALA A 124 23.94 22.54 13.98
N SER A 125 23.32 23.66 13.58
CA SER A 125 23.95 24.98 13.64
C SER A 125 24.03 25.50 15.08
N ASP A 126 23.06 25.11 15.91
CA ASP A 126 22.97 25.46 17.33
C ASP A 126 23.78 24.52 18.24
N GLY A 127 24.26 23.39 17.72
CA GLY A 127 25.07 22.41 18.45
C GLY A 127 24.26 21.51 19.39
N ASP A 128 22.94 21.46 19.24
CA ASP A 128 22.04 20.69 20.10
C ASP A 128 21.92 19.23 19.63
N ILE A 129 22.90 18.41 20.06
CA ILE A 129 23.01 16.99 19.69
C ILE A 129 21.80 16.16 20.19
N GLU A 130 21.25 16.48 21.37
CA GLU A 130 20.11 15.73 21.93
C GLU A 130 18.84 15.95 21.09
N ALA A 131 18.57 17.21 20.70
CA ALA A 131 17.44 17.53 19.84
C ALA A 131 17.57 16.92 18.44
N ILE A 132 18.80 16.82 17.91
CA ILE A 132 19.08 16.16 16.62
C ILE A 132 18.72 14.67 16.70
N LEU A 133 19.18 13.96 17.74
CA LEU A 133 18.92 12.53 17.89
C LEU A 133 17.41 12.25 18.02
N SER A 134 16.70 13.05 18.83
CA SER A 134 15.23 12.95 18.95
C SER A 134 14.50 13.19 17.62
N THR A 135 14.96 14.16 16.82
CA THR A 135 14.37 14.43 15.50
C THR A 135 14.65 13.30 14.50
N VAL A 136 15.82 12.65 14.61
CA VAL A 136 16.18 11.47 13.80
C VAL A 136 15.30 10.25 14.16
N GLU A 137 15.07 9.98 15.44
CA GLU A 137 14.18 8.88 15.88
C GLU A 137 12.74 9.08 15.38
N GLN A 138 12.24 10.31 15.42
CA GLN A 138 10.94 10.64 14.85
C GLN A 138 10.92 10.43 13.34
N LEU A 139 12.00 10.80 12.63
CA LEU A 139 12.14 10.55 11.20
C LEU A 139 12.13 9.05 10.89
N GLU A 140 12.83 8.23 11.67
CA GLU A 140 12.87 6.77 11.53
C GLU A 140 11.48 6.15 11.73
N SER A 141 10.75 6.56 12.77
CA SER A 141 9.40 6.07 13.06
C SER A 141 8.39 6.30 11.92
N MET A 142 8.57 7.38 11.13
CA MET A 142 7.73 7.66 9.96
C MET A 142 7.92 6.64 8.83
N PHE A 143 9.02 5.89 8.83
CA PHE A 143 9.36 4.89 7.81
C PHE A 143 9.14 3.45 8.25
N GLU A 144 8.85 3.18 9.52
CA GLU A 144 8.71 1.82 10.02
C GLU A 144 7.45 1.11 9.49
N GLY A 145 6.41 1.86 9.13
CA GLY A 145 5.10 1.30 8.77
C GLY A 145 4.47 0.57 9.95
N SER A 146 3.17 0.76 10.19
CA SER A 146 2.53 0.05 11.31
C SER A 146 2.53 -1.46 11.05
N GLN A 147 3.30 -2.23 11.82
CA GLN A 147 3.29 -3.70 11.74
C GLN A 147 1.96 -4.32 12.19
N ASN A 148 1.14 -3.57 12.92
CA ASN A 148 -0.15 -4.04 13.42
C ASN A 148 -1.30 -3.52 12.55
N TYR A 149 -2.26 -4.41 12.26
CA TYR A 149 -3.55 -4.05 11.71
C TYR A 149 -4.30 -3.09 12.66
N PRO A 150 -5.17 -2.20 12.15
CA PRO A 150 -6.03 -1.38 13.00
C PRO A 150 -6.95 -2.27 13.85
N SER A 151 -7.08 -1.97 15.15
CA SER A 151 -8.19 -2.48 15.96
C SER A 151 -9.38 -1.54 15.79
N PHE A 152 -10.44 -1.99 15.12
CA PHE A 152 -11.75 -1.33 15.09
C PHE A 152 -12.63 -1.83 16.24
#